data_AF-A0A7X5N385-F1
#
_entry.id   AF-A0A7X5N385-F1
#
_cell.length_a   1.000
_cell.length_b   1.000
_cell.length_c   1.000
_cell.angle_alpha   90.00
_cell.angle_beta   90.00
_cell.angle_gamma   90.00
#
_symmetry.space_group_name_H-M   'P 1'
#
loop_
_entity.id
_entity.type
_entity.pdbx_description
1 polymer ?
#
loop_
_entity_poly.entity_id
_entity_poly.type
_entity_poly.pdbx_seq_one_letter_code
_entity_poly.pdbx_strand_id
1 'polypeptide(L)'
;ALPLPAMPWHTARDRLVEVGCAFGLLAGTLGKIGGDVVLLMQSEVGEVFEPAAAGKGGSSAMPHKRNPVSSVAAVAAATRVPGLVATLFSAMAQPHERAAGQWH
;
A
#
# COMPACT_ATOMS: atom_id res chain seq x y z
N ALA A 1 -27.32 2.76 7.53
CA ALA A 1 -26.95 2.52 8.93
C ALA A 1 -25.98 1.35 8.98
N LEU A 2 -25.01 1.34 9.92
CA LEU A 2 -24.14 0.18 10.13
C LEU A 2 -24.89 -0.93 10.87
N PRO A 3 -24.64 -2.22 10.54
CA PRO A 3 -25.29 -3.32 11.25
C PRO A 3 -24.82 -3.41 12.70
N LEU A 4 -25.73 -3.76 13.61
CA LEU A 4 -25.39 -4.07 15.00
C LEU A 4 -24.71 -5.45 15.04
N PRO A 5 -23.47 -5.57 15.55
CA PRO A 5 -22.81 -6.88 15.67
C PRO A 5 -23.49 -7.74 16.75
N ALA A 6 -23.32 -9.06 16.63
CA ALA A 6 -23.87 -10.03 17.59
C ALA A 6 -23.35 -9.85 19.04
N MET A 7 -22.15 -9.29 19.20
CA MET A 7 -21.55 -8.96 20.50
C MET A 7 -20.58 -7.76 20.37
N PRO A 8 -20.27 -7.07 21.48
CA PRO A 8 -19.19 -6.10 21.53
C PRO A 8 -17.84 -6.74 21.16
N TRP A 9 -16.95 -5.98 20.52
CA TRP A 9 -15.67 -6.46 19.98
C TRP A 9 -14.51 -5.58 20.44
N HIS A 10 -14.52 -5.18 21.72
CA HIS A 10 -13.52 -4.27 22.28
C HIS A 10 -12.08 -4.77 22.08
N THR A 11 -11.85 -6.07 22.28
CA THR A 11 -10.55 -6.73 22.14
C THR A 11 -10.49 -7.78 21.01
N ALA A 12 -11.60 -7.97 20.26
CA ALA A 12 -11.63 -8.79 19.05
C ALA A 12 -11.30 -7.93 17.82
N ARG A 13 -10.09 -8.07 17.27
CA ARG A 13 -9.52 -7.17 16.24
C ARG A 13 -9.43 -7.79 14.84
N ASP A 14 -9.89 -9.02 14.68
CA ASP A 14 -9.90 -9.78 13.43
C ASP A 14 -10.48 -8.99 12.25
N ARG A 15 -11.60 -8.29 12.45
CA ARG A 15 -12.23 -7.45 11.40
C ARG A 15 -11.33 -6.34 10.87
N LEU A 16 -10.53 -5.71 11.74
CA LEU A 16 -9.63 -4.64 11.32
C LEU A 16 -8.37 -5.20 10.67
N VAL A 17 -7.89 -6.33 11.18
CA VAL A 17 -6.72 -7.02 10.63
C VAL A 17 -7.04 -7.57 9.24
N GLU A 18 -8.24 -8.11 9.03
CA GLU A 18 -8.73 -8.55 7.72
C GLU A 18 -8.69 -7.40 6.68
N VAL A 19 -9.18 -6.21 7.05
CA VAL A 19 -9.07 -5.02 6.19
C VAL A 19 -7.61 -4.65 5.93
N GLY A 20 -6.75 -4.73 6.95
CA GLY A 20 -5.31 -4.55 6.81
C GLY A 20 -4.69 -5.55 5.82
N CYS A 21 -5.08 -6.82 5.88
CA CYS A 21 -4.66 -7.86 4.94
C CYS A 21 -5.12 -7.56 3.51
N ALA A 22 -6.36 -7.10 3.33
CA ALA A 22 -6.86 -6.70 2.02
C ALA A 22 -5.99 -5.58 1.41
N PHE A 23 -5.58 -4.59 2.21
CA PHE A 23 -4.63 -3.57 1.77
C PHE A 23 -3.23 -4.12 1.51
N GLY A 24 -2.76 -5.10 2.29
CA GLY A 24 -1.51 -5.81 2.04
C GLY A 24 -1.49 -6.51 0.67
N LEU A 25 -2.57 -7.24 0.35
CA LEU A 25 -2.74 -7.90 -0.94
C LEU A 25 -2.80 -6.90 -2.10
N LEU A 26 -3.54 -5.80 -1.92
CA LEU A 26 -3.62 -4.73 -2.91
C LEU A 26 -2.24 -4.10 -3.15
N ALA A 27 -1.51 -3.76 -2.08
CA ALA A 27 -0.19 -3.15 -2.18
C ALA A 27 0.79 -4.07 -2.91
N GLY A 28 0.80 -5.38 -2.61
CA GLY A 28 1.63 -6.36 -3.32
C GLY A 28 1.30 -6.45 -4.81
N THR A 29 0.00 -6.47 -5.15
CA THR A 29 -0.46 -6.51 -6.54
C THR A 29 -0.05 -5.24 -7.31
N LEU A 30 -0.24 -4.07 -6.71
CA LEU A 30 0.18 -2.79 -7.29
C LEU A 30 1.71 -2.69 -7.39
N GLY A 31 2.44 -3.24 -6.43
CA GLY A 31 3.90 -3.31 -6.47
C GLY A 31 4.43 -4.10 -7.66
N LYS A 32 3.80 -5.24 -7.97
CA LYS A 32 4.11 -6.03 -9.17
C LYS A 32 3.88 -5.20 -10.43
N ILE A 33 2.68 -4.64 -10.59
CA ILE A 33 2.33 -3.83 -11.77
C ILE A 33 3.27 -2.63 -11.91
N GLY A 34 3.54 -1.92 -10.81
CA GLY A 34 4.46 -0.79 -10.79
C GLY A 34 5.89 -1.20 -11.14
N GLY A 35 6.37 -2.34 -10.64
CA GLY A 35 7.67 -2.90 -10.99
C GLY A 35 7.81 -3.17 -12.49
N ASP A 36 6.81 -3.81 -13.09
CA ASP A 36 6.79 -4.06 -14.54
C ASP A 36 6.83 -2.76 -15.34
N VAL A 37 6.01 -1.76 -14.97
CA VAL A 37 6.00 -0.46 -15.66
C VAL A 37 7.34 0.26 -15.51
N VAL A 38 7.98 0.21 -14.34
CA VAL A 38 9.32 0.78 -14.14
C VAL A 38 10.34 0.17 -15.10
N LEU A 39 10.33 -1.16 -15.26
CA LEU A 39 11.24 -1.86 -16.16
C LEU A 39 10.94 -1.57 -17.64
N LEU A 40 9.66 -1.59 -18.03
CA LEU A 40 9.26 -1.32 -19.41
C LEU A 40 9.43 0.16 -19.82
N MET A 41 9.52 1.08 -18.85
CA MET A 41 9.82 2.50 -19.05
C MET A 41 11.32 2.81 -19.14
N GLN A 42 12.21 1.83 -18.93
CA GLN A 42 13.64 2.04 -19.11
C GLN A 42 13.94 2.54 -20.53
N SER A 43 14.89 3.46 -20.68
CA SER A 43 15.18 4.12 -21.96
C SER A 43 15.57 3.15 -23.07
N GLU A 44 16.23 2.05 -22.71
CA GLU A 44 16.65 0.96 -23.58
C GLU A 44 15.51 0.00 -23.97
N VAL A 45 14.41 -0.01 -23.21
CA VAL A 45 13.23 -0.87 -23.47
C VAL A 45 12.13 -0.04 -24.15
N GLY A 46 11.63 1.00 -23.49
CA GLY A 46 10.71 1.99 -24.09
C GLY A 46 9.37 1.43 -24.59
N GLU A 47 8.88 0.33 -24.02
CA GLU A 47 7.68 -0.36 -24.50
C GLU A 47 6.38 0.16 -23.87
N VAL A 48 6.43 0.63 -22.61
CA VAL A 48 5.28 1.15 -21.87
C VAL A 48 5.66 2.47 -21.21
N PHE A 49 4.70 3.38 -21.06
CA PHE A 49 4.90 4.67 -20.40
C PHE A 49 3.73 5.05 -19.51
N GLU A 50 4.03 5.70 -18.39
CA GLU A 50 3.00 6.38 -17.60
C GLU A 50 2.39 7.56 -18.38
N PRO A 51 1.10 7.88 -18.15
CA PRO A 51 0.49 9.07 -18.71
C PRO A 51 1.25 10.34 -18.34
N ALA A 52 1.48 11.19 -19.33
CA ALA A 52 2.09 12.50 -19.12
C ALA A 52 1.08 13.46 -18.48
N ALA A 53 1.52 14.18 -17.45
CA ALA A 53 0.77 15.28 -16.85
C ALA A 53 1.74 16.42 -16.50
N ALA A 54 1.25 17.67 -16.51
CA ALA A 54 2.06 18.82 -16.14
C ALA A 54 2.68 18.62 -14.76
N GLY A 55 4.01 18.77 -14.66
CA GLY A 55 4.76 18.59 -13.41
C GLY A 55 5.02 17.14 -12.98
N LYS A 56 4.49 16.13 -13.70
CA LYS A 56 4.66 14.72 -13.32
C LYS A 56 5.85 14.09 -14.04
N GLY A 57 6.89 13.73 -13.29
CA GLY A 57 8.02 12.91 -13.77
C GLY A 57 8.90 13.56 -14.85
N GLY A 58 8.60 14.77 -15.30
CA GLY A 58 9.36 15.52 -16.29
C GLY A 58 10.49 16.37 -15.69
N SER A 59 11.35 16.89 -16.56
CA SER A 59 12.39 17.87 -16.20
C SER A 59 12.31 19.07 -17.14
N SER A 60 12.40 20.28 -16.59
CA SER A 60 12.46 21.53 -17.38
C SER A 60 13.75 21.65 -18.19
N ALA A 61 14.84 21.02 -17.74
CA ALA A 61 16.13 21.03 -18.43
C ALA A 61 16.27 19.90 -19.47
N MET A 62 15.50 18.82 -19.34
CA MET A 62 15.56 17.65 -20.21
C MET A 62 14.16 17.27 -20.71
N PRO A 63 13.73 17.75 -21.88
CA PRO A 63 12.38 17.51 -22.42
C PRO A 63 12.03 16.04 -22.62
N HIS A 64 13.02 15.18 -22.85
CA HIS A 64 12.85 13.75 -23.02
C HIS A 64 12.81 12.97 -21.70
N LYS A 65 13.15 13.59 -20.56
CA LYS A 65 13.18 12.90 -19.27
C LYS A 65 11.77 12.61 -18.78
N ARG A 66 11.48 11.33 -18.53
CA ARG A 66 10.19 10.84 -18.04
C ARG A 66 10.39 9.79 -16.95
N ASN A 67 10.18 10.18 -15.70
CA ASN A 67 10.29 9.29 -14.56
C ASN A 67 8.94 8.60 -14.25
N PRO A 68 8.93 7.29 -13.92
CA PRO A 68 7.73 6.51 -13.55
C PRO A 68 7.28 6.79 -12.11
N VAL A 69 6.87 8.03 -11.80
CA VAL A 69 6.63 8.47 -10.41
C VAL A 69 5.52 7.67 -9.70
N SER A 70 4.42 7.37 -10.40
CA SER A 70 3.31 6.61 -9.79
C SER A 70 3.67 5.15 -9.55
N SER A 71 4.39 4.55 -10.49
CA SER A 71 4.83 3.16 -10.42
C SER A 71 5.88 2.97 -9.31
N VAL A 72 6.80 3.93 -9.15
CA VAL A 72 7.73 3.96 -8.02
C VAL A 72 6.99 4.10 -6.69
N ALA A 73 5.92 4.91 -6.62
CA ALA A 73 5.10 5.01 -5.41
C ALA A 73 4.40 3.68 -5.07
N ALA A 74 3.90 2.95 -6.08
CA ALA A 74 3.30 1.63 -5.90
C ALA A 74 4.31 0.60 -5.39
N VAL A 75 5.52 0.55 -5.97
CA VAL A 75 6.62 -0.29 -5.49
C VAL A 75 6.99 0.07 -4.05
N ALA A 76 7.11 1.36 -3.73
CA ALA A 76 7.43 1.80 -2.37
C ALA A 76 6.32 1.43 -1.36
N ALA A 77 5.05 1.49 -1.76
CA ALA A 77 3.94 1.02 -0.92
C ALA A 77 4.04 -0.49 -0.67
N ALA A 78 4.31 -1.30 -1.72
CA ALA A 78 4.48 -2.73 -1.60
C ALA A 78 5.63 -3.13 -0.66
N THR A 79 6.69 -2.31 -0.58
CA THR A 79 7.79 -2.52 0.37
C THR A 79 7.41 -2.18 1.81
N ARG A 80 6.62 -1.12 2.05
CA ARG A 80 6.31 -0.63 3.41
C ARG A 80 5.12 -1.33 4.06
N VAL A 81 4.07 -1.61 3.29
CA VAL A 81 2.79 -2.13 3.82
C VAL A 81 2.93 -3.47 4.57
N PRO A 82 3.79 -4.43 4.16
CA PRO A 82 3.94 -5.68 4.91
C PRO A 82 4.31 -5.49 6.38
N GLY A 83 5.21 -4.54 6.68
CA GLY A 83 5.57 -4.20 8.05
C GLY A 83 4.40 -3.61 8.84
N LEU A 84 3.60 -2.74 8.21
CA LEU A 84 2.41 -2.16 8.84
C LEU A 84 1.34 -3.22 9.13
N VAL A 85 1.13 -4.18 8.22
CA VAL A 85 0.21 -5.31 8.43
C VAL A 85 0.71 -6.21 9.56
N ALA A 86 2.02 -6.48 9.63
CA ALA A 86 2.62 -7.25 10.73
C ALA A 86 2.41 -6.58 12.10
N THR A 87 2.41 -5.24 12.17
CA THR A 87 2.05 -4.51 13.38
C THR A 87 0.61 -4.78 13.80
N LEU A 88 -0.35 -4.79 12.86
CA LEU A 88 -1.75 -5.10 13.16
C LEU A 88 -1.91 -6.51 13.74
N PHE A 89 -1.23 -7.50 13.17
CA PHE A 89 -1.22 -8.87 13.70
C PHE A 89 -0.63 -8.95 15.11
N SER A 90 0.50 -8.27 15.33
CA SER A 90 1.16 -8.23 16.65
C SER A 90 0.27 -7.59 17.73
N ALA A 91 -0.62 -6.68 17.35
CA ALA A 91 -1.54 -5.98 18.24
C ALA A 91 -2.85 -6.74 18.56
N MET A 92 -3.08 -7.92 17.98
CA MET A 92 -4.34 -8.67 18.13
C MET A 92 -4.56 -9.25 19.53
N ALA A 93 -3.49 -9.63 20.23
CA ALA A 93 -3.55 -10.27 21.54
C ALA A 93 -3.85 -9.24 22.65
N GLN A 94 -5.05 -8.69 22.64
CA GLN A 94 -5.50 -7.65 23.56
C GLN A 94 -6.06 -8.27 24.86
N PRO A 95 -5.52 -7.93 26.05
CA PRO A 95 -6.01 -8.49 27.31
C PRO A 95 -7.38 -7.95 27.73
N HIS A 96 -8.20 -8.84 28.31
CA HIS A 96 -9.48 -8.53 28.98
C HIS A 96 -10.42 -7.69 28.10
N GLU A 97 -11.14 -6.74 28.70
CA GLU A 97 -12.13 -5.90 28.01
C GLU A 97 -11.51 -4.66 27.34
N ARG A 98 -10.26 -4.29 27.70
CA ARG A 98 -9.53 -3.16 27.09
C ARG A 98 -8.03 -3.26 27.31
N ALA A 99 -7.27 -3.35 26.22
CA ALA A 99 -5.82 -3.35 26.25
C ALA A 99 -5.22 -1.95 26.45
N ALA A 100 -4.18 -1.87 27.28
CA ALA A 100 -3.27 -0.73 27.33
C ALA A 100 -2.02 -1.06 26.49
N GLY A 101 -1.71 -0.23 25.50
CA GLY A 101 -0.59 -0.47 24.58
C GLY A 101 -1.05 -1.09 23.27
N GLN A 102 -1.48 -2.36 23.24
CA GLN A 102 -1.86 -3.03 21.98
C GLN A 102 -3.04 -2.37 21.25
N TRP A 103 -3.83 -1.56 21.93
CA TRP A 103 -4.91 -0.78 21.32
C TRP A 103 -4.42 0.54 20.67
N HIS A 104 -3.29 1.10 21.14
CA HIS A 104 -2.71 2.34 20.64
C HIS A 104 -1.82 2.09 19.42
#